data_AF-A0A1C9V3N1-F1
#
_entry.id   AF-A0A1C9V3N1-F1
#
_cell.length_a   1.000
_cell.length_b   1.000
_cell.length_c   1.000
_cell.angle_alpha   90.00
_cell.angle_beta   90.00
_cell.angle_gamma   90.00
#
_symmetry.space_group_name_H-M   'P 1'
#
loop_
_entity.id
_entity.type
_entity.pdbx_description
1 polymer ?
#
loop_
_entity_poly.entity_id
_entity_poly.type
_entity_poly.pdbx_seq_one_letter_code
_entity_poly.pdbx_strand_id
1 'polypeptide(L)'
;DMHNLFPAIGEVNGDRANYRLSDWNGKPDQYGQCQMLVDFKDRRVQPPKGPVRGQIARAYLYMSQQYGMRLAAQQRKLFEAWDRQYPAEGWECERNRRIGKLQGNTN
;
A
#
# COMPACT_ATOMS: atom_id res chain seq x y z
N ASP A 1 14.47 3.95 -2.22
CA ASP A 1 13.85 3.05 -3.21
C ASP A 1 12.58 3.68 -3.75
N MET A 2 12.54 3.94 -5.07
CA MET A 2 11.41 4.55 -5.77
C MET A 2 10.19 3.65 -5.82
N HIS A 3 10.34 2.31 -5.72
CA HIS A 3 9.20 1.39 -5.73
C HIS A 3 8.27 1.61 -4.53
N ASN A 4 8.77 2.20 -3.44
CA ASN A 4 8.02 2.53 -2.23
C ASN A 4 7.60 4.02 -2.11
N LEU A 5 7.78 4.83 -3.16
CA LEU A 5 7.39 6.24 -3.17
C LEU A 5 6.16 6.46 -4.05
N PHE A 6 5.11 7.04 -3.46
CA PHE A 6 3.84 7.34 -4.13
C PHE A 6 3.39 8.75 -3.75
N PRO A 7 2.82 9.53 -4.68
CA PRO A 7 2.20 10.80 -4.34
C PRO A 7 0.93 10.56 -3.52
N ALA A 8 0.72 11.39 -2.49
CA ALA A 8 -0.46 11.33 -1.63
C ALA A 8 -0.92 12.74 -1.25
N ILE A 9 -2.20 12.87 -0.90
CA ILE A 9 -2.74 14.10 -0.32
C ILE A 9 -2.08 14.33 1.05
N GLY A 10 -1.65 15.57 1.33
CA GLY A 10 -0.86 15.90 2.52
C GLY A 10 -1.54 15.52 3.85
N GLU A 11 -2.83 15.82 3.98
CA GLU A 11 -3.66 15.44 5.13
C GLU A 11 -3.70 13.91 5.32
N VAL A 12 -4.04 13.18 4.25
CA VAL A 12 -4.06 11.71 4.25
C VAL A 12 -2.72 11.10 4.63
N ASN A 13 -1.62 11.67 4.13
CA ASN A 13 -0.26 11.25 4.48
C ASN A 13 0.05 11.52 5.97
N GLY A 14 -0.35 12.70 6.46
CA GLY A 14 -0.19 13.08 7.87
C GLY A 14 -0.95 12.15 8.80
N ASP A 15 -2.23 11.94 8.53
CA ASP A 15 -3.11 11.09 9.36
C ASP A 15 -2.70 9.62 9.35
N ARG A 16 -2.28 9.10 8.18
CA ARG A 16 -1.80 7.72 8.05
C ARG A 16 -0.54 7.48 8.88
N ALA A 17 0.30 8.50 9.04
CA ALA A 17 1.54 8.45 9.82
C ALA A 17 2.36 7.16 9.55
N ASN A 18 2.69 6.42 10.61
CA ASN A 18 3.33 5.10 10.56
C ASN A 18 2.38 3.95 10.93
N TYR A 19 1.08 4.15 10.76
CA TYR A 19 0.07 3.18 11.16
C TYR A 19 0.05 1.96 10.23
N ARG A 20 -0.24 0.80 10.82
CA ARG A 20 -0.29 -0.46 10.09
C ARG A 20 -1.50 -0.49 9.16
N LEU A 21 -1.37 -1.19 8.05
CA LEU A 21 -2.48 -1.36 7.12
C LEU A 21 -3.34 -2.54 7.54
N SER A 22 -4.64 -2.40 7.38
CA SER A 22 -5.61 -3.38 7.82
C SER A 22 -6.88 -3.31 6.98
N ASP A 23 -7.71 -4.33 7.07
CA ASP A 23 -9.06 -4.35 6.55
C ASP A 23 -9.96 -4.86 7.68
N TRP A 24 -10.71 -3.96 8.31
CA TRP A 24 -11.59 -4.29 9.43
C TRP A 24 -13.07 -4.07 9.07
N ASN A 25 -13.37 -3.91 7.78
CA ASN A 25 -14.69 -3.57 7.27
C ASN A 25 -15.27 -2.31 7.93
N GLY A 26 -14.42 -1.31 8.18
CA GLY A 26 -14.87 -0.01 8.67
C GLY A 26 -15.74 0.72 7.65
N LYS A 27 -16.59 1.63 8.13
CA LYS A 27 -17.45 2.50 7.30
C LYS A 27 -16.79 3.88 7.14
N PRO A 28 -16.45 4.32 5.91
CA PRO A 28 -15.81 5.61 5.67
C PRO A 28 -16.68 6.80 6.08
N ASP A 29 -16.12 7.72 6.86
CA ASP A 29 -16.75 8.98 7.30
C ASP A 29 -15.78 10.18 7.38
N GLN A 30 -14.46 9.96 7.23
CA GLN A 30 -13.43 10.99 7.48
C GLN A 30 -13.11 11.89 6.28
N TYR A 31 -13.10 11.36 5.05
CA TYR A 31 -12.54 12.06 3.88
C TYR A 31 -13.55 12.25 2.74
N GLY A 32 -14.84 12.42 3.08
CA GLY A 32 -15.91 12.62 2.11
C GLY A 32 -16.07 11.44 1.15
N GLN A 33 -15.86 11.66 -0.14
CA GLN A 33 -15.95 10.61 -1.17
C GLN A 33 -14.77 9.63 -1.14
N CYS A 34 -13.64 10.01 -0.54
CA CYS A 34 -12.50 9.11 -0.38
C CYS A 34 -12.82 8.08 0.71
N GLN A 35 -12.85 6.81 0.33
CA GLN A 35 -13.22 5.70 1.22
C GLN A 35 -12.07 5.24 2.14
N MET A 36 -11.06 6.09 2.36
CA MET A 36 -9.98 5.80 3.28
C MET A 36 -10.46 5.94 4.72
N LEU A 37 -9.87 5.14 5.61
CA LEU A 37 -10.15 5.17 7.04
C LEU A 37 -8.85 5.17 7.84
N VAL A 38 -8.82 6.00 8.88
CA VAL A 38 -7.73 6.09 9.84
C VAL A 38 -8.30 5.92 11.24
N ASP A 39 -7.90 4.84 11.90
CA ASP A 39 -8.21 4.58 13.30
C ASP A 39 -7.02 5.02 14.15
N PHE A 40 -7.11 6.24 14.69
CA PHE A 40 -6.06 6.84 15.51
C PHE A 40 -5.86 6.08 16.83
N LYS A 41 -6.92 5.50 17.38
CA LYS A 41 -6.89 4.79 18.67
C LYS A 41 -6.15 3.46 18.54
N ASP A 42 -6.49 2.66 17.53
CA ASP A 42 -5.85 1.36 17.28
C ASP A 42 -4.63 1.45 16.33
N ARG A 43 -4.27 2.67 15.92
CA ARG A 43 -3.14 2.99 15.04
C ARG A 43 -3.11 2.12 13.78
N ARG A 44 -4.24 2.09 13.05
CA ARG A 44 -4.41 1.31 11.81
C ARG A 44 -5.10 2.13 10.72
N VAL A 45 -4.85 1.76 9.48
CA VAL A 45 -5.43 2.40 8.29
C VAL A 45 -6.05 1.35 7.37
N GLN A 46 -7.24 1.65 6.86
CA GLN A 46 -7.91 0.85 5.83
C GLN A 46 -7.98 1.69 4.55
N PRO A 47 -7.13 1.38 3.55
CA PRO A 47 -7.21 2.01 2.24
C PRO A 47 -8.54 1.65 1.53
N PRO A 48 -8.98 2.49 0.58
CA PRO A 48 -10.11 2.17 -0.31
C PRO A 48 -9.94 0.80 -0.97
N LYS A 49 -11.05 0.12 -1.25
CA LYS A 49 -11.01 -1.11 -2.06
C LYS A 49 -10.63 -0.76 -3.50
N GLY A 50 -9.80 -1.58 -4.14
CA GLY A 50 -9.39 -1.39 -5.53
C GLY A 50 -7.87 -1.43 -5.73
N PRO A 51 -7.38 -0.90 -6.87
CA PRO A 51 -5.98 -1.06 -7.31
C PRO A 51 -4.93 -0.59 -6.30
N VAL A 52 -5.25 0.42 -5.48
CA VAL A 52 -4.35 0.95 -4.43
C VAL A 52 -3.92 -0.14 -3.43
N ARG A 53 -4.80 -1.10 -3.11
CA ARG A 53 -4.48 -2.21 -2.19
C ARG A 53 -3.47 -3.17 -2.82
N GLY A 54 -3.58 -3.43 -4.12
CA GLY A 54 -2.62 -4.24 -4.87
C GLY A 54 -1.23 -3.57 -4.93
N GLN A 55 -1.20 -2.28 -5.26
CA GLN A 55 0.04 -1.48 -5.31
C GLN A 55 0.76 -1.45 -3.95
N ILE A 56 0.00 -1.21 -2.89
CA ILE A 56 0.49 -1.28 -1.50
C ILE A 56 1.06 -2.67 -1.22
N ALA A 57 0.30 -3.72 -1.51
CA ALA A 57 0.71 -5.10 -1.22
C ALA A 57 2.04 -5.45 -1.90
N ARG A 58 2.14 -5.19 -3.21
CA ARG A 58 3.36 -5.45 -3.99
C ARG A 58 4.54 -4.62 -3.48
N ALA A 59 4.34 -3.33 -3.16
CA ALA A 59 5.40 -2.51 -2.58
C ALA A 59 5.91 -3.10 -1.25
N TYR A 60 5.03 -3.53 -0.34
CA TYR A 60 5.43 -4.13 0.94
C TYR A 60 6.12 -5.50 0.76
N LEU A 61 5.63 -6.34 -0.14
CA LEU A 61 6.22 -7.64 -0.45
C LEU A 61 7.62 -7.48 -1.07
N TYR A 62 7.76 -6.60 -2.05
CA TYR A 62 9.03 -6.22 -2.66
C TYR A 62 10.03 -5.70 -1.62
N MET A 63 9.60 -4.76 -0.78
CA MET A 63 10.46 -4.20 0.25
C MET A 63 10.88 -5.25 1.30
N SER A 64 10.00 -6.22 1.61
CA SER A 64 10.33 -7.37 2.47
C SER A 64 11.37 -8.30 1.81
N GLN A 65 11.23 -8.58 0.51
CA GLN A 65 12.12 -9.45 -0.24
C GLN A 65 13.49 -8.82 -0.47
N GLN A 66 13.53 -7.58 -0.98
CA GLN A 66 14.79 -6.92 -1.36
C GLN A 66 15.65 -6.51 -0.17
N TYR A 67 15.03 -6.13 0.93
CA TYR A 67 15.74 -5.57 2.08
C TYR A 67 15.66 -6.46 3.34
N GLY A 68 15.09 -7.66 3.24
CA GLY A 68 14.94 -8.57 4.37
C GLY A 68 14.06 -8.04 5.50
N MET A 69 13.19 -7.06 5.22
CA MET A 69 12.30 -6.49 6.24
C MET A 69 11.27 -7.51 6.68
N ARG A 70 11.21 -7.75 7.99
CA ARG A 70 10.29 -8.73 8.58
C ARG A 70 8.86 -8.19 8.58
N LEU A 71 7.99 -8.89 7.87
CA LEU A 71 6.54 -8.71 7.97
C LEU A 71 5.97 -9.64 9.04
N ALA A 72 5.10 -9.12 9.90
CA ALA A 72 4.29 -9.96 10.78
C ALA A 72 3.44 -10.91 9.94
N ALA A 73 3.22 -12.13 10.43
CA ALA A 73 2.51 -13.17 9.66
C ALA A 73 1.12 -12.72 9.17
N GLN A 74 0.39 -11.96 9.99
CA GLN A 74 -0.92 -11.40 9.60
C GLN A 74 -0.81 -10.36 8.48
N GLN A 75 0.21 -9.49 8.52
CA GLN A 75 0.45 -8.48 7.47
C GLN A 75 0.86 -9.14 6.16
N ARG A 76 1.76 -10.14 6.21
CA ARG A 76 2.14 -10.90 5.01
C ARG A 76 0.92 -11.54 4.35
N LYS A 77 0.07 -12.24 5.12
CA LYS A 77 -1.16 -12.84 4.60
C LYS A 77 -2.12 -11.80 3.99
N LEU A 78 -2.25 -10.63 4.63
CA LEU A 78 -3.06 -9.52 4.12
C LEU A 78 -2.55 -9.05 2.76
N PHE A 79 -1.24 -8.79 2.63
CA PHE A 79 -0.65 -8.32 1.39
C PHE A 79 -0.69 -9.39 0.30
N GLU A 80 -0.39 -10.66 0.59
CA GLU A 80 -0.53 -11.75 -0.38
C GLU A 80 -1.97 -11.90 -0.88
N ALA A 81 -2.98 -11.68 -0.03
CA ALA A 81 -4.38 -11.70 -0.43
C ALA A 81 -4.73 -10.50 -1.32
N TRP A 82 -4.29 -9.29 -0.94
CA TRP A 82 -4.53 -8.08 -1.73
C TRP A 82 -3.82 -8.10 -3.08
N ASP A 83 -2.59 -8.61 -3.16
CA ASP A 83 -1.85 -8.77 -4.42
C ASP A 83 -2.61 -9.67 -5.40
N ARG A 84 -3.11 -10.81 -4.92
CA ARG A 84 -3.94 -11.73 -5.71
C ARG A 84 -5.30 -11.14 -6.10
N GLN A 85 -5.93 -10.38 -5.19
CA GLN A 85 -7.26 -9.82 -5.41
C GLN A 85 -7.24 -8.60 -6.36
N TYR A 86 -6.14 -7.85 -6.37
CA TYR A 86 -5.98 -6.61 -7.12
C TYR A 86 -4.72 -6.70 -8.00
N PRO A 87 -4.79 -7.35 -9.17
CA PRO A 87 -3.65 -7.55 -10.06
C PRO A 87 -3.07 -6.22 -10.55
N ALA A 88 -1.82 -6.25 -11.02
CA ALA A 88 -1.16 -5.06 -11.54
C ALA A 88 -1.87 -4.52 -12.79
N GLU A 89 -2.05 -3.20 -12.83
CA GLU A 89 -2.66 -2.50 -13.96
C GLU A 89 -1.61 -1.81 -14.84
N GLY A 90 -2.02 -1.34 -16.02
CA GLY A 90 -1.09 -0.76 -17.01
C GLY A 90 -0.20 0.36 -16.47
N TRP A 91 -0.74 1.24 -15.62
CA TRP A 91 0.06 2.30 -14.99
C TRP A 91 1.13 1.74 -14.04
N GLU A 92 0.79 0.73 -13.25
CA GLU A 92 1.75 0.14 -12.30
C GLU A 92 2.89 -0.57 -13.02
N CYS A 93 2.58 -1.31 -14.10
CA CYS A 93 3.58 -1.93 -14.97
C CYS A 93 4.50 -0.88 -15.61
N GLU A 94 3.94 0.22 -16.12
CA GLU A 94 4.72 1.30 -16.72
C GLU A 94 5.59 2.03 -15.68
N ARG A 95 5.06 2.27 -14.47
CA ARG A 95 5.83 2.81 -13.35
C ARG A 95 7.00 1.90 -13.00
N ASN A 96 6.78 0.59 -12.88
CA ASN A 96 7.83 -0.39 -12.61
C ASN A 96 8.93 -0.35 -13.67
N ARG A 97 8.56 -0.32 -14.96
CA ARG A 97 9.50 -0.20 -16.08
C ARG A 97 10.33 1.08 -16.01
N ARG A 98 9.72 2.22 -15.70
CA ARG A 98 10.42 3.51 -15.56
C ARG A 98 11.38 3.50 -14.38
N ILE A 99 10.95 2.99 -13.23
CA ILE A 99 11.80 2.88 -12.04
C ILE A 99 12.96 1.92 -12.33
N GLY A 100 12.73 0.77 -12.98
CA GLY A 100 13.78 -0.17 -13.31
C GLY A 100 14.88 0.42 -14.18
N LYS A 101 14.54 1.30 -15.14
CA LYS A 101 15.52 2.02 -15.95
C LYS A 101 16.39 3.00 -15.15
N LEU A 102 15.84 3.58 -14.08
CA LEU A 102 16.52 4.61 -13.28
C LEU A 102 17.26 4.04 -12.05
N GLN A 103 16.65 3.06 -11.37
CA GLN A 103 17.16 2.44 -10.15
C GLN A 103 18.00 1.20 -10.41
N GLY A 104 17.81 0.53 -11.56
CA GLY A 104 18.52 -0.70 -11.93
C GLY A 104 17.83 -2.00 -11.50
N ASN A 105 16.66 -1.94 -10.87
CA ASN A 105 15.91 -3.12 -10.42
C ASN A 105 14.39 -2.97 -10.58
N THR A 106 13.70 -4.10 -10.69
CA THR A 106 12.24 -4.18 -10.84
C THR A 106 11.60 -4.73 -9.58
N ASN A 107 10.33 -4.35 -9.38
CA ASN A 107 9.40 -4.92 -8.41
C ASN A 107 8.57 -6.00 -9.09
#